data_AF-V5HLG6-F1
#
_entry.id   AF-V5HLG6-F1
#
_cell.length_a   1.000
_cell.length_b   1.000
_cell.length_c   1.000
_cell.angle_alpha   90.00
_cell.angle_beta   90.00
_cell.angle_gamma   90.00
#
_symmetry.space_group_name_H-M   'P 1'
#
loop_
_entity.id
_entity.type
_entity.pdbx_description
1 polymer ?
#
loop_
_entity_poly.entity_id
_entity_poly.type
_entity_poly.pdbx_seq_one_letter_code
_entity_poly.pdbx_strand_id
1 'polypeptide(L)'
;QDINRALQNEDPFSWMYYRTYQPNKTDPEYACVYANVTKLTNPGQYLFMQGWTQADNKTIEVPLFVSTVKTPGYERKHDNAMYVTLRNSTGAILKNFGLYKLIYSDYEKCDILRVTSRDYTWSKQDEQGTNSRTRTKNKTTKKEKGHTNWQKI
;
A
#
# COMPACT_ATOMS: atom_id res chain seq x y z
N GLN A 1 -0.75 -16.81 -9.00
CA GLN A 1 -1.11 -15.47 -8.52
C GLN A 1 -0.47 -14.49 -9.48
N ASP A 2 -1.27 -13.87 -10.32
CA ASP A 2 -0.85 -12.83 -11.25
C ASP A 2 -1.44 -11.51 -10.77
N ILE A 3 -0.63 -10.68 -10.11
CA ILE A 3 -1.12 -9.41 -9.57
C ILE A 3 -1.49 -8.43 -10.69
N ASN A 4 -0.83 -8.49 -11.85
CA ASN A 4 -1.17 -7.62 -12.97
C ASN A 4 -2.54 -7.95 -13.53
N ARG A 5 -2.91 -9.24 -13.60
CA ARG A 5 -4.25 -9.65 -13.98
C ARG A 5 -5.30 -9.16 -12.98
N ALA A 6 -5.05 -9.33 -11.67
CA ALA A 6 -5.98 -8.89 -10.62
C ALA A 6 -6.23 -7.38 -10.61
N LEU A 7 -5.23 -6.57 -10.96
CA LEU A 7 -5.35 -5.11 -11.00
C LEU A 7 -5.98 -4.56 -12.29
N GLN A 8 -6.28 -5.42 -13.26
CA GLN A 8 -6.84 -5.05 -14.57
C GLN A 8 -8.26 -5.61 -14.76
N ASN A 9 -9.03 -5.73 -13.67
CA ASN A 9 -10.45 -6.06 -13.75
C ASN A 9 -11.22 -4.94 -14.48
N GLU A 10 -12.35 -5.29 -15.09
CA GLU A 10 -13.20 -4.33 -15.81
C GLU A 10 -13.73 -3.21 -14.91
N ASP A 11 -14.06 -3.54 -13.65
CA ASP A 11 -14.35 -2.55 -12.63
C ASP A 11 -13.03 -2.04 -12.00
N PRO A 12 -12.66 -0.76 -12.22
CA PRO A 12 -11.44 -0.20 -11.67
C PRO A 12 -11.56 0.10 -10.17
N PHE A 13 -12.77 0.04 -9.59
CA PHE A 13 -12.98 0.27 -8.17
C PHE A 13 -12.74 -1.01 -7.36
N SER A 14 -11.91 -0.88 -6.34
CA SER A 14 -11.62 -1.95 -5.38
C SER A 14 -11.92 -1.49 -3.97
N TRP A 15 -12.71 -2.26 -3.24
CA TRP A 15 -13.08 -1.95 -1.85
C TRP A 15 -12.30 -2.82 -0.87
N MET A 16 -11.83 -2.22 0.21
CA MET A 16 -11.21 -2.94 1.33
C MET A 16 -12.28 -3.28 2.37
N TYR A 17 -12.85 -4.47 2.26
CA TYR A 17 -13.92 -4.92 3.16
C TYR A 17 -13.37 -5.51 4.48
N TYR A 18 -12.31 -6.32 4.41
CA TYR A 18 -11.66 -6.92 5.58
C TYR A 18 -10.18 -6.57 5.67
N ARG A 19 -9.71 -6.33 6.90
CA ARG A 19 -8.29 -6.26 7.27
C ARG A 19 -8.07 -6.83 8.65
N THR A 20 -6.90 -7.41 8.88
CA THR A 20 -6.55 -8.04 10.17
C THR A 20 -5.59 -7.21 11.02
N TYR A 21 -4.96 -6.16 10.48
CA TYR A 21 -4.14 -5.23 11.25
C TYR A 21 -4.88 -3.91 11.48
N GLN A 22 -4.50 -3.20 12.53
CA GLN A 22 -5.06 -1.91 12.87
C GLN A 22 -4.07 -0.78 12.48
N PRO A 23 -4.31 -0.03 11.40
CA PRO A 23 -3.52 1.16 11.07
C PRO A 23 -3.67 2.25 12.14
N ASN A 24 -2.76 3.23 12.15
CA ASN A 24 -2.92 4.39 13.03
C ASN A 24 -4.08 5.26 12.54
N LYS A 25 -4.74 5.99 13.44
CA LYS A 25 -5.90 6.84 13.11
C LYS A 25 -5.62 7.92 12.05
N THR A 26 -4.37 8.34 11.94
CA THR A 26 -3.90 9.35 10.99
C THR A 26 -3.46 8.76 9.65
N ASP A 27 -3.37 7.43 9.54
CA ASP A 27 -2.97 6.78 8.30
C ASP A 27 -4.14 6.79 7.30
N PRO A 28 -3.86 7.05 6.00
CA PRO A 28 -4.84 6.87 4.91
C PRO A 28 -5.49 5.48 4.85
N GLU A 29 -4.83 4.49 5.45
CA GLU A 29 -5.33 3.13 5.55
C GLU A 29 -6.46 2.99 6.59
N TYR A 30 -6.72 3.98 7.46
CA TYR A 30 -7.52 3.83 8.68
C TYR A 30 -9.02 3.62 8.52
N ALA A 31 -9.66 4.27 7.57
CA ALA A 31 -11.12 4.23 7.41
C ALA A 31 -11.56 3.22 6.33
N CYS A 32 -12.85 3.22 5.97
CA CYS A 32 -13.36 2.43 4.84
C CYS A 32 -12.68 2.91 3.56
N VAL A 33 -11.78 2.07 3.04
CA VAL A 33 -10.93 2.44 1.89
C VAL A 33 -11.54 1.86 0.62
N TYR A 34 -11.70 2.71 -0.38
CA TYR A 34 -11.78 2.27 -1.77
C TYR A 34 -10.53 2.74 -2.53
N ALA A 35 -10.21 2.08 -3.62
CA ALA A 35 -9.18 2.49 -4.56
C ALA A 35 -9.76 2.46 -5.97
N ASN A 36 -9.67 3.57 -6.69
CA ASN A 36 -9.86 3.59 -8.15
C ASN A 36 -8.49 3.34 -8.80
N VAL A 37 -8.38 2.24 -9.53
CA VAL A 37 -7.12 1.73 -10.08
C VAL A 37 -6.93 2.18 -11.52
N THR A 38 -5.86 2.93 -11.77
CA THR A 38 -5.46 3.38 -13.10
C THR A 38 -4.13 2.77 -13.48
N LYS A 39 -4.07 2.08 -14.62
CA LYS A 39 -2.82 1.58 -15.20
C LYS A 39 -2.01 2.75 -15.78
N LEU A 40 -0.72 2.81 -15.45
CA LEU A 40 0.20 3.81 -16.00
C LEU A 40 0.90 3.29 -17.25
N THR A 41 1.60 4.18 -17.97
CA THR A 41 2.28 3.88 -19.24
C THR A 41 3.31 2.75 -19.11
N ASN A 42 4.02 2.68 -17.98
CA ASN A 42 5.04 1.67 -17.76
C ASN A 42 4.41 0.35 -17.29
N PRO A 43 4.88 -0.81 -17.82
CA PRO A 43 4.41 -2.11 -17.35
C PRO A 43 4.56 -2.28 -15.85
N GLY A 44 3.54 -2.84 -15.21
CA GLY A 44 3.53 -3.07 -13.76
C GLY A 44 3.39 -1.82 -12.91
N GLN A 45 3.17 -0.64 -13.50
CA GLN A 45 2.94 0.60 -12.75
C GLN A 45 1.47 1.01 -12.77
N TYR A 46 0.97 1.36 -11.58
CA TYR A 46 -0.42 1.77 -11.38
C TYR A 46 -0.49 2.97 -10.44
N LEU A 47 -1.58 3.73 -10.57
CA LEU A 47 -1.98 4.76 -9.63
C LEU A 47 -3.29 4.31 -8.98
N PHE A 48 -3.31 4.25 -7.66
CA PHE A 48 -4.53 4.02 -6.90
C PHE A 48 -4.96 5.36 -6.31
N MET A 49 -6.09 5.88 -6.78
CA MET A 49 -6.75 6.99 -6.10
C MET A 49 -7.49 6.39 -4.91
N GLN A 50 -6.84 6.45 -3.74
CA GLN A 50 -7.33 5.85 -2.53
C GLN A 50 -8.18 6.87 -1.77
N GLY A 51 -9.45 6.54 -1.55
CA GLY A 51 -10.41 7.42 -0.89
C GLY A 51 -10.97 6.82 0.40
N TRP A 52 -11.29 7.69 1.36
CA TRP A 52 -12.10 7.34 2.53
C TRP A 52 -12.92 8.52 3.03
N THR A 53 -14.08 8.23 3.61
CA THR A 53 -14.97 9.24 4.20
C THR A 53 -14.74 9.33 5.71
N GLN A 54 -14.55 10.55 6.20
CA GLN A 54 -14.42 10.87 7.62
C GLN A 54 -15.79 11.00 8.29
N ALA A 55 -15.83 11.02 9.63
CA ALA A 55 -17.07 11.11 10.40
C ALA A 55 -17.87 12.42 10.17
N ASP A 56 -17.20 13.46 9.67
CA ASP A 56 -17.80 14.74 9.28
C ASP A 56 -18.30 14.76 7.81
N ASN A 57 -18.41 13.59 7.18
CA ASN A 57 -18.77 13.39 5.77
C ASN A 57 -17.78 13.99 4.75
N LYS A 58 -16.56 14.34 5.16
CA LYS A 58 -15.52 14.76 4.23
C LYS A 58 -14.81 13.54 3.63
N THR A 59 -14.75 13.46 2.30
CA THR A 59 -13.92 12.47 1.60
C THR A 59 -12.51 13.00 1.41
N ILE A 60 -11.52 12.22 1.84
CA ILE A 60 -10.11 12.46 1.54
C ILE A 60 -9.70 11.46 0.46
N GLU A 61 -9.00 11.95 -0.56
CA GLU A 61 -8.38 11.12 -1.59
C GLU A 61 -6.88 11.36 -1.63
N VAL A 62 -6.11 10.29 -1.76
CA VAL A 62 -4.65 10.35 -1.91
C VAL A 62 -4.17 9.50 -3.09
N PRO A 63 -3.24 10.01 -3.91
CA PRO A 63 -2.65 9.25 -5.00
C PRO A 63 -1.56 8.30 -4.46
N LEU A 64 -1.81 6.99 -4.54
CA LEU A 64 -0.82 5.96 -4.20
C LEU A 64 -0.20 5.36 -5.45
N PHE A 65 1.12 5.42 -5.53
CA PHE A 65 1.90 4.86 -6.63
C PHE A 65 2.24 3.41 -6.34
N VAL A 66 1.93 2.55 -7.31
CA VAL A 66 2.03 1.10 -7.19
C VAL A 66 2.96 0.55 -8.25
N SER A 67 3.87 -0.35 -7.84
CA SER A 67 4.74 -1.09 -8.75
C SER A 67 4.67 -2.59 -8.46
N THR A 68 4.33 -3.40 -9.46
CA THR A 68 4.28 -4.85 -9.33
C THR A 68 5.67 -5.46 -9.35
N VAL A 69 5.81 -6.59 -8.66
CA VAL A 69 7.08 -7.29 -8.54
C VAL A 69 6.87 -8.79 -8.32
N LYS A 70 7.83 -9.58 -8.79
CA LYS A 70 7.99 -10.98 -8.47
C LYS A 70 8.77 -11.14 -7.17
N THR A 71 8.14 -11.69 -6.13
CA THR A 71 8.81 -11.90 -4.83
C THR A 71 9.90 -12.97 -4.91
N PRO A 72 10.99 -12.88 -4.12
CA PRO A 72 12.03 -13.91 -4.07
C PRO A 72 11.47 -15.31 -3.80
N GLY A 73 11.98 -16.31 -4.50
CA GLY A 73 11.55 -17.71 -4.38
C GLY A 73 10.18 -18.02 -4.98
N TYR A 74 9.53 -17.07 -5.66
CA TYR A 74 8.32 -17.36 -6.42
C TYR A 74 8.68 -17.86 -7.81
N GLU A 75 8.25 -19.07 -8.17
CA GLU A 75 8.71 -19.72 -9.42
C GLU A 75 7.86 -19.36 -10.64
N ARG A 76 6.61 -18.93 -10.44
CA ARG A 76 5.68 -18.65 -11.56
C ARG A 76 6.11 -17.44 -12.37
N LYS A 77 5.66 -17.37 -13.64
CA LYS A 77 6.13 -16.38 -14.62
C LYS A 77 5.79 -14.93 -14.26
N HIS A 78 4.61 -14.69 -13.73
CA HIS A 78 4.07 -13.35 -13.51
C HIS A 78 4.43 -12.80 -12.13
N ASP A 79 4.38 -11.47 -12.00
CA ASP A 79 4.48 -10.79 -10.71
C ASP A 79 3.35 -11.24 -9.78
N ASN A 80 3.65 -11.29 -8.49
CA ASN A 80 2.72 -11.76 -7.47
C ASN A 80 2.59 -10.82 -6.28
N ALA A 81 3.24 -9.67 -6.32
CA ALA A 81 3.16 -8.67 -5.27
C ALA A 81 3.24 -7.26 -5.84
N MET A 82 2.94 -6.28 -5.00
CA MET A 82 3.02 -4.87 -5.34
C MET A 82 3.56 -4.05 -4.18
N TYR A 83 4.43 -3.10 -4.50
CA TYR A 83 4.83 -2.02 -3.58
C TYR A 83 3.84 -0.89 -3.69
N VAL A 84 3.47 -0.31 -2.55
CA VAL A 84 2.54 0.83 -2.50
C VAL A 84 3.24 1.99 -1.79
N THR A 85 3.29 3.16 -2.45
CA THR A 85 3.99 4.34 -1.96
C THR A 85 3.16 5.61 -2.11
N LEU A 86 3.25 6.52 -1.15
CA LEU A 86 2.84 7.91 -1.31
C LEU A 86 4.06 8.72 -1.74
N ARG A 87 3.88 9.59 -2.73
CA ARG A 87 4.95 10.46 -3.26
C ARG A 87 4.50 11.92 -3.24
N ASN A 88 5.46 12.82 -3.13
CA ASN A 88 5.21 14.26 -3.32
C ASN A 88 5.23 14.63 -4.82
N SER A 89 5.01 15.91 -5.12
CA SER A 89 5.04 16.44 -6.50
C SER A 89 6.39 16.29 -7.21
N THR A 90 7.50 16.16 -6.47
CA THR A 90 8.84 15.94 -7.05
C THR A 90 9.16 14.46 -7.27
N GLY A 91 8.24 13.55 -6.91
CA GLY A 91 8.40 12.10 -7.03
C GLY A 91 9.14 11.43 -5.88
N ALA A 92 9.55 12.17 -4.85
CA ALA A 92 10.15 11.62 -3.65
C ALA A 92 9.12 10.85 -2.82
N ILE A 93 9.53 9.70 -2.28
CA ILE A 93 8.67 8.86 -1.44
C ILE A 93 8.45 9.57 -0.10
N LEU A 94 7.21 9.98 0.16
CA LEU A 94 6.77 10.49 1.46
C LEU A 94 6.49 9.35 2.43
N LYS A 95 5.93 8.25 1.94
CA LYS A 95 5.63 7.07 2.75
C LYS A 95 5.68 5.79 1.93
N ASN A 96 6.28 4.76 2.52
CA ASN A 96 6.28 3.40 1.98
C ASN A 96 5.31 2.54 2.79
N PHE A 97 4.22 2.09 2.17
CA PHE A 97 3.23 1.23 2.81
C PHE A 97 3.65 -0.25 2.78
N GLY A 98 4.74 -0.56 2.08
CA GLY A 98 5.37 -1.87 2.05
C GLY A 98 4.91 -2.75 0.89
N LEU A 99 5.13 -4.05 1.05
CA LEU A 99 4.92 -5.06 0.00
C LEU A 99 3.67 -5.90 0.26
N TYR A 100 2.71 -5.79 -0.65
CA TYR A 100 1.45 -6.53 -0.65
C TYR A 100 1.54 -7.70 -1.63
N LYS A 101 1.58 -8.93 -1.12
CA LYS A 101 1.65 -10.15 -1.92
C LYS A 101 0.26 -10.70 -2.19
N LEU A 102 -0.08 -10.97 -3.43
CA LEU A 102 -1.28 -11.71 -3.80
C LEU A 102 -1.17 -13.16 -3.34
N ILE A 103 -2.11 -13.57 -2.49
CA ILE A 103 -2.28 -14.92 -1.99
C ILE A 103 -3.31 -15.66 -2.83
N TYR A 104 -4.43 -15.01 -3.15
CA TYR A 104 -5.51 -15.54 -3.98
C TYR A 104 -6.20 -14.40 -4.75
N SER A 105 -6.70 -14.72 -5.94
CA SER A 105 -7.61 -13.86 -6.71
C SER A 105 -8.49 -14.77 -7.54
N ASP A 106 -9.77 -14.45 -7.66
CA ASP A 106 -10.64 -15.04 -8.68
C ASP A 106 -10.52 -14.32 -10.03
N TYR A 107 -9.81 -13.18 -10.07
CA TYR A 107 -9.63 -12.29 -11.22
C TYR A 107 -10.92 -11.67 -11.75
N GLU A 108 -11.96 -11.62 -10.93
CA GLU A 108 -13.25 -11.03 -11.28
C GLU A 108 -13.68 -10.04 -10.20
N LYS A 109 -13.75 -10.51 -8.95
CA LYS A 109 -14.36 -9.76 -7.84
C LYS A 109 -13.45 -9.70 -6.62
N CYS A 110 -12.82 -10.81 -6.28
CA CYS A 110 -12.17 -11.01 -5.00
C CYS A 110 -10.65 -11.11 -5.09
N ASP A 111 -9.95 -10.38 -4.21
CA ASP A 111 -8.50 -10.45 -4.04
C ASP A 111 -8.11 -10.64 -2.57
N ILE A 112 -7.23 -11.59 -2.31
CA ILE A 112 -6.61 -11.85 -1.01
C ILE A 112 -5.15 -11.49 -1.14
N LEU A 113 -4.77 -10.35 -0.63
CA LEU A 113 -3.39 -9.92 -0.44
C LEU A 113 -2.80 -10.48 0.88
N ARG A 114 -1.52 -10.20 1.14
CA ARG A 114 -0.78 -10.39 2.40
C ARG A 114 0.25 -9.29 2.49
N VAL A 115 0.28 -8.54 3.58
CA VAL A 115 1.34 -7.57 3.84
C VAL A 115 2.56 -8.35 4.32
N THR A 116 3.68 -8.23 3.60
CA THR A 116 4.92 -8.99 3.86
C THR A 116 6.07 -8.11 4.35
N SER A 117 5.96 -6.80 4.19
CA SER A 117 6.87 -5.80 4.77
C SER A 117 6.10 -4.52 5.05
N ARG A 118 6.57 -3.75 6.03
CA ARG A 118 6.15 -2.38 6.31
C ARG A 118 7.31 -1.56 6.81
N ASP A 119 7.48 -0.36 6.25
CA ASP A 119 8.36 0.63 6.85
C ASP A 119 7.57 1.38 7.92
N TYR A 120 7.88 1.12 9.18
CA TYR A 120 7.31 1.83 10.34
C TYR A 120 8.06 3.15 10.64
N THR A 121 8.82 3.71 9.69
CA THR A 121 9.52 4.98 9.88
C THR A 121 8.54 6.15 9.72
N TRP A 122 7.79 6.43 10.78
CA TRP A 122 7.14 7.73 10.96
C TRP A 122 8.18 8.72 11.48
N SER A 123 8.67 9.63 10.64
CA SER A 123 9.30 10.86 11.11
C SER A 123 8.21 11.77 11.68
N LYS A 124 8.16 11.90 13.01
CA LYS A 124 7.53 13.06 13.65
C LYS A 124 8.29 14.32 13.24
N GLN A 125 7.92 14.91 12.12
CA GLN A 125 8.27 16.28 11.79
C GLN A 125 7.08 16.85 11.03
N ASP A 126 6.10 17.34 11.79
CA ASP A 126 5.21 18.46 11.46
C ASP A 126 4.33 18.85 12.67
N GLU A 127 4.77 18.54 13.90
CA GLU A 127 4.27 19.18 15.11
C GLU A 127 5.48 19.67 15.90
N GLN A 128 5.53 20.99 16.08
CA GLN A 128 6.47 21.78 16.89
C GLN A 128 7.69 22.32 16.15
N GLY A 129 7.69 23.65 16.02
CA GLY A 129 8.81 24.43 15.56
C GLY A 129 10.03 24.40 16.50
N THR A 130 11.08 24.99 15.95
CA THR A 130 12.33 25.47 16.57
C THR A 130 13.35 24.45 17.12
N ASN A 131 14.56 24.59 16.53
CA ASN A 131 15.90 24.45 17.09
C ASN A 131 16.63 23.07 17.16
N SER A 132 17.61 22.97 16.25
CA SER A 132 19.05 22.68 16.47
C SER A 132 19.60 21.25 16.68
N ARG A 133 20.65 20.98 15.86
CA ARG A 133 21.86 20.15 16.06
C ARG A 133 21.80 18.61 16.17
N THR A 134 22.33 17.97 15.12
CA THR A 134 23.26 16.80 15.05
C THR A 134 23.17 15.66 16.09
N ARG A 135 23.07 14.40 15.62
CA ARG A 135 24.10 13.32 15.73
C ARG A 135 23.57 11.93 15.35
N THR A 136 24.36 11.22 14.54
CA THR A 136 24.20 9.85 14.01
C THR A 136 24.00 8.77 15.07
N LYS A 137 23.12 7.76 14.83
CA LYS A 137 23.29 6.35 15.26
C LYS A 137 22.60 5.36 14.32
N ASN A 138 23.39 4.45 13.74
CA ASN A 138 22.94 3.20 13.12
C ASN A 138 22.29 2.29 14.17
N LYS A 139 21.16 1.65 13.86
CA LYS A 139 20.65 0.52 14.67
C LYS A 139 19.91 -0.52 13.85
N THR A 140 20.34 -1.75 14.06
CA THR A 140 19.98 -3.04 13.48
C THR A 140 18.47 -3.34 13.53
N THR A 141 17.88 -3.74 12.39
CA THR A 141 16.47 -4.14 12.30
C THR A 141 16.29 -5.61 12.70
N LYS A 142 15.49 -5.84 13.77
CA LYS A 142 14.95 -7.16 14.11
C LYS A 142 13.81 -7.49 13.14
N LYS A 143 13.89 -8.67 12.53
CA LYS A 143 12.91 -9.22 11.58
C LYS A 143 11.78 -9.90 12.38
N GLU A 144 10.68 -9.21 12.62
CA GLU A 144 9.47 -9.85 13.16
C GLU A 144 8.60 -10.39 12.03
N LYS A 145 8.25 -11.68 12.11
CA LYS A 145 7.42 -12.41 11.16
C LYS A 145 5.94 -12.14 11.47
N GLY A 146 5.34 -11.18 10.79
CA GLY A 146 3.89 -10.99 10.76
C GLY A 146 3.26 -11.78 9.61
N HIS A 147 2.51 -12.84 9.92
CA HIS A 147 1.64 -13.51 8.95
C HIS A 147 0.26 -12.84 8.98
N THR A 148 -0.24 -12.34 7.84
CA THR A 148 -1.63 -11.84 7.75
C THR A 148 -2.23 -12.08 6.36
N ASN A 149 -3.52 -12.37 6.28
CA ASN A 149 -4.29 -12.63 5.05
C ASN A 149 -5.34 -11.53 4.86
N TRP A 150 -5.74 -11.27 3.63
CA TRP A 150 -6.70 -10.23 3.24
C TRP A 150 -7.87 -10.84 2.48
N GLN A 151 -9.03 -10.20 2.41
CA GLN A 151 -10.11 -10.60 1.51
C GLN A 151 -10.82 -9.36 0.99
N LYS A 152 -10.86 -9.22 -0.33
CA LYS A 152 -11.79 -8.40 -1.10
C LYS A 152 -12.88 -9.34 -1.61
N ILE A 153 -14.14 -8.90 -1.58
CA ILE A 153 -15.31 -9.56 -2.19
C ILE A 153 -15.60 -8.86 -3.51
#